data_AF-A0A3B8M3W0-F1
#
_entry.id   AF-A0A3B8M3W0-F1
#
_cell.length_a   1.000
_cell.length_b   1.000
_cell.length_c   1.000
_cell.angle_alpha   90.00
_cell.angle_beta   90.00
_cell.angle_gamma   90.00
#
_symmetry.space_group_name_H-M   'P 1'
#
loop_
_entity.id
_entity.type
_entity.pdbx_description
1 polymer ?
#
loop_
_entity_poly.entity_id
_entity_poly.type
_entity_poly.pdbx_seq_one_letter_code
_entity_poly.pdbx_strand_id
1 'polypeptide(L)'
;MLVAALLLVGAVPHAGQAGTPFPEQIDRIIDAAHLRDGVRPAGVADDAEFLRRVYLDLAGVVPTAVQADAFFGDSAEGKRGRLVDRLLAAPTFSLQMSRVFDAMLVERRVATIKSYDFKPAEWQDWLATAFRGNMSWDRLAAAMLQSDGTSDTEAAAARFYLVRDVEPHLLARDIGRLFLGRDLQCAQCHDDPRIKTYRQADYYGLYAFVSRLKHFRDDKKKLNFVTEKANGDVSFTSAFSGAMGETNPRLPGGEMIADPPVAKGKEYSVKPEKGQMGIPTYSRRLQLAQRLPRKQTTGFSRNIANRLWALMLGRGLVHPLDMHHPD
;
A
#
# COMPACT_ATOMS: atom_id res chain seq x y z
N MET A 1 -29.22 -39.91 34.84
CA MET A 1 -27.94 -39.19 34.95
C MET A 1 -27.78 -38.30 33.72
N LEU A 2 -27.72 -36.99 33.97
CA LEU A 2 -27.19 -35.87 33.18
C LEU A 2 -27.59 -35.68 31.69
N VAL A 3 -28.44 -34.67 31.51
CA VAL A 3 -28.59 -33.78 30.36
C VAL A 3 -27.31 -32.94 30.19
N ALA A 4 -26.79 -32.81 28.97
CA ALA A 4 -25.71 -31.86 28.64
C ALA A 4 -26.23 -30.85 27.60
N ALA A 5 -26.36 -29.60 28.06
CA ALA A 5 -26.80 -28.44 27.30
C ALA A 5 -25.67 -27.87 26.43
N LEU A 6 -25.99 -27.51 25.19
CA LEU A 6 -25.15 -26.67 24.32
C LEU A 6 -25.10 -25.25 24.89
N LEU A 7 -23.91 -24.79 25.27
CA LEU A 7 -23.65 -23.39 25.62
C LEU A 7 -23.52 -22.56 24.34
N LEU A 8 -24.52 -21.73 24.07
CA LEU A 8 -24.40 -20.52 23.27
C LEU A 8 -23.41 -19.58 23.97
N VAL A 9 -22.25 -19.35 23.36
CA VAL A 9 -21.37 -18.23 23.76
C VAL A 9 -21.97 -16.96 23.17
N GLY A 10 -22.84 -16.32 23.96
CA GLY A 10 -23.24 -14.94 23.73
C GLY A 10 -22.02 -14.03 23.88
N ALA A 11 -21.77 -13.21 22.87
CA ALA A 11 -20.81 -12.13 22.96
C ALA A 11 -21.28 -11.14 24.03
N VAL A 12 -20.65 -11.19 25.20
CA VAL A 12 -20.79 -10.13 26.21
C VAL A 12 -20.05 -8.91 25.66
N PRO A 13 -20.70 -7.75 25.47
CA PRO A 13 -19.98 -6.54 25.13
C PRO A 13 -19.10 -6.20 26.32
N HIS A 14 -17.78 -6.19 26.12
CA HIS A 14 -16.86 -5.58 27.05
C HIS A 14 -17.22 -4.10 27.15
N ALA A 15 -17.99 -3.73 28.17
CA ALA A 15 -18.03 -2.37 28.69
C ALA A 15 -16.70 -2.10 29.42
N GLY A 16 -15.61 -2.08 28.66
CA GLY A 16 -14.33 -1.56 29.13
C GLY A 16 -14.48 -0.06 29.29
N GLN A 17 -13.92 0.50 30.38
CA GLN A 17 -13.81 1.94 30.62
C GLN A 17 -13.51 2.65 29.29
N ALA A 18 -14.40 3.55 28.88
CA ALA A 18 -14.22 4.30 27.65
C ALA A 18 -12.98 5.16 27.79
N GLY A 19 -11.85 4.67 27.29
CA GLY A 19 -10.67 5.51 27.08
C GLY A 19 -11.04 6.67 26.17
N THR A 20 -10.26 7.75 26.24
CA THR A 20 -10.42 8.91 25.34
C THR A 20 -10.65 8.43 23.90
N PRO A 21 -11.73 8.83 23.22
CA PRO A 21 -11.99 8.47 21.83
C PRO A 21 -10.76 8.67 20.94
N PHE A 22 -10.55 7.76 19.98
CA PHE A 22 -9.34 7.78 19.14
C PHE A 22 -9.09 9.14 18.44
N PRO A 23 -10.11 9.84 17.89
CA PRO A 23 -9.90 11.19 17.34
C PRO A 23 -9.33 12.18 18.36
N GLU A 24 -9.85 12.19 19.59
CA GLU A 24 -9.35 13.06 20.67
C GLU A 24 -7.91 12.70 21.10
N GLN A 25 -7.46 11.46 20.88
CA GLN A 25 -6.05 11.11 21.06
C GLN A 25 -5.17 11.74 19.98
N ILE A 26 -5.64 11.77 18.73
CA ILE A 26 -4.94 12.41 17.61
C ILE A 26 -4.88 13.93 17.84
N ASP A 27 -5.99 14.55 18.19
CA ASP A 27 -6.07 16.00 18.43
C ASP A 27 -5.09 16.41 19.54
N ARG A 28 -5.03 15.67 20.65
CA ARG A 28 -4.05 15.93 21.72
C ARG A 28 -2.59 15.88 21.25
N ILE A 29 -2.25 14.95 20.34
CA ILE A 29 -0.90 14.85 19.79
C ILE A 29 -0.59 16.08 18.92
N ILE A 30 -1.55 16.50 18.09
CA ILE A 30 -1.41 17.66 17.21
C ILE A 30 -1.31 18.95 18.02
N ASP A 31 -2.19 19.14 19.02
CA ASP A 31 -2.21 20.33 19.87
C ASP A 31 -0.93 20.46 20.70
N ALA A 32 -0.41 19.35 21.22
CA ALA A 32 0.87 19.33 21.91
C ALA A 32 2.02 19.76 20.98
N ALA A 33 1.99 19.35 19.71
CA ALA A 33 2.97 19.78 18.72
C ALA A 33 2.84 21.27 18.38
N HIS A 34 1.61 21.75 18.14
CA HIS A 34 1.34 23.16 17.90
C HIS A 34 1.80 24.06 19.05
N LEU A 35 1.51 23.66 20.29
CA LEU A 35 1.95 24.40 21.48
C LEU A 35 3.47 24.47 21.58
N ARG A 36 4.16 23.35 21.39
CA ARG A 36 5.63 23.29 21.40
C ARG A 36 6.24 24.19 20.34
N ASP A 37 5.65 24.21 19.14
CA ASP A 37 6.21 24.90 17.97
C ASP A 37 5.66 26.35 17.83
N GLY A 38 4.84 26.81 18.77
CA GLY A 38 4.24 28.15 18.75
C GLY A 38 3.25 28.38 17.59
N VAL A 39 2.73 27.31 17.00
CA VAL A 39 1.81 27.35 15.86
C VAL A 39 0.39 27.57 16.35
N ARG A 40 -0.32 28.54 15.79
CA ARG A 40 -1.75 28.72 16.04
C ARG A 40 -2.56 27.91 15.02
N PRO A 41 -3.45 27.01 15.47
CA PRO A 41 -4.32 26.27 14.55
C PRO A 41 -5.22 27.20 13.74
N ALA A 42 -5.61 26.75 12.55
CA ALA A 42 -6.67 27.40 11.79
C ALA A 42 -8.01 27.29 12.55
N GLY A 43 -8.92 28.25 12.32
CA GLY A 43 -10.28 28.17 12.84
C GLY A 43 -11.02 26.95 12.30
N VAL A 44 -11.99 26.46 13.08
CA VAL A 44 -12.85 25.35 12.65
C VAL A 44 -13.64 25.76 11.41
N ALA A 45 -13.62 24.90 10.38
CA ALA A 45 -14.41 25.12 9.17
C ALA A 45 -15.90 25.24 9.50
N ASP A 46 -16.60 26.15 8.83
CA ASP A 46 -18.05 26.26 8.94
C ASP A 46 -18.77 25.01 8.38
N ASP A 47 -20.07 24.92 8.61
CA ASP A 47 -20.85 23.74 8.23
C ASP A 47 -20.93 23.54 6.71
N ALA A 48 -20.93 24.61 5.91
CA ALA A 48 -21.01 24.50 4.46
C ALA A 48 -19.69 24.02 3.87
N GLU A 49 -18.57 24.56 4.35
CA GLU A 49 -17.21 24.13 3.99
C GLU A 49 -16.98 22.67 4.40
N PHE A 50 -17.32 22.31 5.64
CA PHE A 50 -17.22 20.95 6.15
C PHE A 50 -18.03 19.97 5.31
N LEU A 51 -19.33 20.26 5.10
CA LEU A 51 -20.24 19.40 4.35
C LEU A 51 -19.72 19.16 2.93
N ARG A 52 -19.27 20.21 2.25
CA ARG A 52 -18.75 20.11 0.89
C ARG A 52 -17.49 19.25 0.84
N ARG A 53 -16.54 19.45 1.74
CA ARG A 53 -15.26 18.71 1.76
C ARG A 53 -15.46 17.23 2.06
N VAL A 54 -16.19 16.91 3.13
CA VAL A 54 -16.37 15.52 3.55
C VAL A 54 -17.08 14.67 2.49
N TYR A 55 -18.02 15.26 1.75
CA TYR A 55 -18.69 14.60 0.62
C TYR A 55 -17.74 14.36 -0.56
N LEU A 56 -16.92 15.34 -0.93
CA LEU A 56 -15.92 15.14 -1.98
C LEU A 56 -14.89 14.09 -1.60
N ASP A 57 -14.37 14.15 -0.38
CA ASP A 57 -13.28 13.28 0.07
C ASP A 57 -13.77 11.83 0.24
N LEU A 58 -14.92 11.65 0.90
CA LEU A 58 -15.43 10.33 1.25
C LEU A 58 -16.36 9.73 0.20
N ALA A 59 -17.12 10.53 -0.55
CA ALA A 59 -18.08 10.01 -1.54
C ALA A 59 -17.71 10.33 -3.00
N GLY A 60 -16.77 11.24 -3.25
CA GLY A 60 -16.35 11.63 -4.60
C GLY A 60 -17.37 12.48 -5.35
N VAL A 61 -18.40 12.97 -4.67
CA VAL A 61 -19.50 13.77 -5.24
C VAL A 61 -19.87 14.88 -4.28
N VAL A 62 -20.63 15.88 -4.74
CA VAL A 62 -21.22 16.90 -3.87
C VAL A 62 -22.53 16.41 -3.23
N PRO A 63 -22.93 16.91 -2.05
CA PRO A 63 -24.23 16.59 -1.48
C PRO A 63 -25.36 17.06 -2.41
N THR A 64 -26.49 16.35 -2.41
CA THR A 64 -27.71 16.86 -3.03
C THR A 64 -28.32 17.99 -2.19
N ALA A 65 -29.20 18.81 -2.77
CA ALA A 65 -29.90 19.87 -2.03
C ALA A 65 -30.62 19.32 -0.79
N VAL A 66 -31.33 18.20 -0.94
CA VAL A 66 -32.03 17.53 0.18
C VAL A 66 -31.07 17.08 1.28
N GLN A 67 -29.89 16.56 0.92
CA GLN A 67 -28.88 16.15 1.90
C GLN A 67 -28.28 17.36 2.63
N ALA A 68 -28.07 18.47 1.92
CA ALA A 68 -27.56 19.70 2.50
C ALA A 68 -28.58 20.32 3.46
N ASP A 69 -29.83 20.47 3.05
CA ASP A 69 -30.92 20.98 3.89
C ASP A 69 -31.07 20.15 5.17
N ALA A 70 -31.01 18.82 5.05
CA ALA A 70 -31.06 17.93 6.21
C ALA A 70 -29.87 18.14 7.17
N PHE A 71 -28.67 18.39 6.66
CA PHE A 71 -27.49 18.63 7.50
C PHE A 71 -27.51 20.02 8.17
N PHE A 72 -27.96 21.06 7.45
CA PHE A 72 -28.07 22.41 7.99
C PHE A 72 -29.23 22.54 9.00
N GLY A 73 -30.31 21.77 8.81
CA GLY A 73 -31.42 21.68 9.77
C GLY A 73 -31.13 20.83 11.00
N ASP A 74 -30.10 19.97 10.98
CA ASP A 74 -29.69 19.17 12.14
C ASP A 74 -28.93 20.04 13.15
N SER A 75 -29.50 20.18 14.35
CA SER A 75 -28.92 20.90 15.49
C SER A 75 -28.39 19.97 16.59
N ALA A 76 -28.52 18.66 16.43
CA ALA A 76 -28.07 17.72 17.44
C ALA A 76 -26.53 17.67 17.50
N GLU A 77 -26.02 17.64 18.74
CA GLU A 77 -24.60 17.50 19.03
C GLU A 77 -23.99 16.30 18.28
N GLY A 78 -22.78 16.46 17.74
CA GLY A 78 -22.11 15.39 17.00
C GLY A 78 -22.62 15.11 15.57
N LYS A 79 -23.43 15.99 14.97
CA LYS A 79 -23.93 15.82 13.59
C LYS A 79 -22.85 15.56 12.53
N ARG A 80 -21.66 16.16 12.70
CA ARG A 80 -20.50 15.95 11.82
C ARG A 80 -20.00 14.50 11.88
N GLY A 81 -19.86 13.94 13.08
CA GLY A 81 -19.46 12.54 13.26
C GLY A 81 -20.47 11.58 12.66
N ARG A 82 -21.77 11.78 12.92
CA ARG A 82 -22.84 10.96 12.32
C ARG A 82 -22.84 11.02 10.79
N LEU A 83 -22.55 12.19 10.20
CA LEU A 83 -22.44 12.31 8.75
C LEU A 83 -21.24 11.52 8.22
N VAL A 84 -20.07 11.64 8.87
CA VAL A 84 -18.87 10.87 8.50
C VAL A 84 -19.17 9.37 8.56
N ASP A 85 -19.77 8.86 9.64
CA ASP A 85 -20.13 7.45 9.76
C ASP A 85 -21.06 6.99 8.64
N ARG A 86 -22.06 7.80 8.31
CA ARG A 86 -22.99 7.53 7.19
C ARG A 86 -22.26 7.47 5.85
N LEU A 87 -21.32 8.38 5.60
CA LEU A 87 -20.57 8.41 4.35
C LEU A 87 -19.60 7.23 4.24
N LEU A 88 -18.89 6.88 5.31
CA LEU A 88 -18.01 5.72 5.35
C LEU A 88 -18.76 4.40 5.12
N ALA A 89 -20.00 4.30 5.62
CA ALA A 89 -20.85 3.13 5.41
C ALA A 89 -21.52 3.09 4.02
N ALA A 90 -21.50 4.19 3.26
CA ALA A 90 -22.18 4.27 1.98
C ALA A 90 -21.42 3.54 0.86
N PRO A 91 -22.10 2.93 -0.12
CA PRO A 91 -21.44 2.29 -1.27
C PRO A 91 -20.50 3.22 -2.04
N THR A 92 -20.83 4.52 -2.09
CA THR A 92 -20.02 5.55 -2.74
C THR A 92 -18.62 5.66 -2.15
N PHE A 93 -18.42 5.39 -0.86
CA PHE A 93 -17.10 5.41 -0.23
C PHE A 93 -16.16 4.38 -0.84
N SER A 94 -16.62 3.14 -0.99
CA SER A 94 -15.80 2.08 -1.59
C SER A 94 -15.37 2.40 -3.02
N LEU A 95 -16.26 3.03 -3.80
CA LEU A 95 -15.98 3.46 -5.17
C LEU A 95 -15.00 4.64 -5.20
N GLN A 96 -15.17 5.60 -4.29
CA GLN A 96 -14.28 6.75 -4.20
C GLN A 96 -12.87 6.34 -3.77
N MET A 97 -12.74 5.50 -2.74
CA MET A 97 -11.43 4.99 -2.31
C MET A 97 -10.77 4.13 -3.40
N SER A 98 -11.54 3.36 -4.16
CA SER A 98 -11.02 2.66 -5.34
C SER A 98 -10.37 3.61 -6.35
N ARG A 99 -11.02 4.73 -6.70
CA ARG A 99 -10.46 5.74 -7.62
C ARG A 99 -9.21 6.42 -7.06
N VAL A 100 -9.24 6.77 -5.77
CA VAL A 100 -8.09 7.40 -5.09
C VAL A 100 -6.89 6.45 -5.09
N PHE A 101 -7.10 5.19 -4.71
CA PHE A 101 -6.04 4.20 -4.64
C PHE A 101 -5.56 3.75 -6.02
N ASP A 102 -6.43 3.69 -7.03
CA ASP A 102 -6.03 3.51 -8.42
C ASP A 102 -5.06 4.63 -8.85
N ALA A 103 -5.46 5.89 -8.68
CA ALA A 103 -4.60 7.03 -9.00
C ALA A 103 -3.26 6.99 -8.24
N MET A 104 -3.28 6.62 -6.96
CA MET A 104 -2.08 6.55 -6.12
C MET A 104 -1.14 5.39 -6.48
N LEU A 105 -1.68 4.18 -6.68
CA LEU A 105 -0.89 2.95 -6.74
C LEU A 105 -0.40 2.61 -8.15
N VAL A 106 -1.17 2.99 -9.18
CA VAL A 106 -0.78 2.77 -10.57
C VAL A 106 -0.41 4.06 -11.30
N GLU A 107 -0.57 5.24 -10.70
CA GLU A 107 -0.14 6.54 -11.25
C GLU A 107 -0.60 6.78 -12.70
N ARG A 108 -1.79 6.29 -13.06
CA ARG A 108 -2.34 6.30 -14.44
C ARG A 108 -1.42 5.66 -15.49
N ARG A 109 -0.49 4.80 -15.09
CA ARG A 109 0.44 4.11 -15.98
C ARG A 109 -0.30 3.17 -16.92
N VAL A 110 0.20 3.11 -18.13
CA VAL A 110 -0.15 2.13 -19.15
C VAL A 110 1.10 1.32 -19.43
N ALA A 111 1.00 -0.01 -19.37
CA ALA A 111 2.14 -0.88 -19.66
C ALA A 111 2.58 -0.72 -21.12
N THR A 112 3.87 -0.88 -21.39
CA THR A 112 4.41 -0.86 -22.77
C THR A 112 4.43 -2.25 -23.40
N ILE A 113 4.19 -3.30 -22.60
CA ILE A 113 4.02 -4.66 -23.09
C ILE A 113 2.87 -4.72 -24.09
N LYS A 114 3.17 -5.01 -25.36
CA LYS A 114 2.20 -5.01 -26.48
C LYS A 114 1.00 -5.95 -26.28
N SER A 115 1.17 -7.03 -25.53
CA SER A 115 0.11 -7.99 -25.21
C SER A 115 -0.61 -7.70 -23.90
N TYR A 116 -0.33 -6.56 -23.26
CA TYR A 116 -0.92 -6.18 -21.99
C TYR A 116 -2.35 -5.66 -22.17
N ASP A 117 -3.30 -6.58 -22.09
CA ASP A 117 -4.73 -6.28 -22.04
C ASP A 117 -5.26 -6.54 -20.63
N PHE A 118 -4.87 -5.68 -19.67
CA PHE A 118 -5.51 -5.67 -18.37
C PHE A 118 -6.66 -4.67 -18.38
N LYS A 119 -7.87 -5.14 -18.09
CA LYS A 119 -9.05 -4.28 -18.03
C LYS A 119 -9.02 -3.42 -16.76
N PRO A 120 -8.90 -2.09 -16.85
CA PRO A 120 -8.83 -1.22 -15.68
C PRO A 120 -9.99 -1.43 -14.69
N ALA A 121 -11.16 -1.80 -15.21
CA ALA A 121 -12.34 -2.14 -14.41
C ALA A 121 -12.08 -3.29 -13.42
N GLU A 122 -11.37 -4.36 -13.81
CA GLU A 122 -11.12 -5.51 -12.91
C GLU A 122 -10.30 -5.12 -11.68
N TRP A 123 -9.34 -4.19 -11.85
CA TRP A 123 -8.56 -3.62 -10.75
C TRP A 123 -9.38 -2.68 -9.88
N GLN A 124 -10.16 -1.80 -10.49
CA GLN A 124 -11.01 -0.86 -9.77
C GLN A 124 -12.11 -1.60 -8.97
N ASP A 125 -12.67 -2.68 -9.52
CA ASP A 125 -13.64 -3.53 -8.85
C ASP A 125 -13.02 -4.32 -7.69
N TRP A 126 -11.78 -4.80 -7.87
CA TRP A 126 -11.02 -5.44 -6.80
C TRP A 126 -10.74 -4.48 -5.65
N LEU A 127 -10.26 -3.26 -5.94
CA LEU A 127 -10.06 -2.22 -4.92
C LEU A 127 -11.39 -1.85 -4.23
N ALA A 128 -12.46 -1.63 -4.99
CA ALA A 128 -13.76 -1.28 -4.43
C ALA A 128 -14.30 -2.39 -3.52
N THR A 129 -14.08 -3.66 -3.90
CA THR A 129 -14.44 -4.82 -3.07
C THR A 129 -13.62 -4.86 -1.79
N ALA A 130 -12.31 -4.60 -1.86
CA ALA A 130 -11.44 -4.52 -0.68
C ALA A 130 -11.90 -3.43 0.29
N PHE A 131 -12.21 -2.22 -0.19
CA PHE A 131 -12.72 -1.13 0.65
C PHE A 131 -14.10 -1.43 1.23
N ARG A 132 -15.02 -1.99 0.44
CA ARG A 132 -16.35 -2.40 0.91
C ARG A 132 -16.26 -3.44 2.02
N GLY A 133 -15.29 -4.37 1.93
CA GLY A 133 -15.01 -5.37 2.95
C GLY A 133 -14.18 -4.86 4.13
N ASN A 134 -13.84 -3.56 4.18
CA ASN A 134 -12.94 -2.98 5.17
C ASN A 134 -11.61 -3.75 5.29
N MET A 135 -11.04 -4.16 4.16
CA MET A 135 -9.75 -4.85 4.12
C MET A 135 -8.67 -3.92 4.66
N SER A 136 -7.91 -4.40 5.65
CA SER A 136 -6.83 -3.64 6.25
C SER A 136 -5.70 -3.37 5.24
N TRP A 137 -5.01 -2.24 5.40
CA TRP A 137 -3.95 -1.82 4.50
C TRP A 137 -2.80 -2.84 4.37
N ASP A 138 -2.43 -3.50 5.47
CA ASP A 138 -1.44 -4.57 5.45
C ASP A 138 -1.87 -5.75 4.56
N ARG A 139 -3.14 -6.15 4.61
CA ARG A 139 -3.70 -7.21 3.77
C ARG A 139 -3.77 -6.78 2.31
N LEU A 140 -4.23 -5.56 2.04
CA LEU A 140 -4.30 -5.03 0.67
C LEU A 140 -2.90 -4.94 0.05
N ALA A 141 -1.91 -4.44 0.79
CA ALA A 141 -0.52 -4.37 0.35
C ALA A 141 0.09 -5.75 0.15
N ALA A 142 -0.14 -6.71 1.06
CA ALA A 142 0.32 -8.08 0.90
C ALA A 142 -0.29 -8.74 -0.34
N ALA A 143 -1.59 -8.58 -0.57
CA ALA A 143 -2.29 -9.09 -1.76
C ALA A 143 -1.69 -8.56 -3.06
N MET A 144 -1.37 -7.26 -3.14
CA MET A 144 -0.66 -6.68 -4.30
C MET A 144 0.73 -7.25 -4.46
N LEU A 145 1.53 -7.27 -3.39
CA LEU A 145 2.92 -7.69 -3.45
C LEU A 145 3.07 -9.20 -3.72
N GLN A 146 2.07 -10.02 -3.35
CA GLN A 146 2.08 -11.47 -3.55
C GLN A 146 1.40 -11.93 -4.85
N SER A 147 0.71 -11.07 -5.59
CA SER A 147 -0.06 -11.54 -6.74
C SER A 147 0.85 -11.76 -7.95
N ASP A 148 0.73 -12.95 -8.55
CA ASP A 148 1.25 -13.26 -9.88
C ASP A 148 0.19 -13.21 -10.98
N GLY A 149 -1.06 -12.92 -10.60
CA GLY A 149 -2.19 -12.83 -11.51
C GLY A 149 -2.93 -14.16 -11.69
N THR A 150 -2.47 -15.26 -11.07
CA THR A 150 -3.08 -16.59 -11.29
C THR A 150 -4.25 -16.91 -10.36
N SER A 151 -4.43 -16.15 -9.28
CA SER A 151 -5.51 -16.33 -8.31
C SER A 151 -6.88 -15.96 -8.89
N ASP A 152 -7.88 -16.83 -8.76
CA ASP A 152 -9.25 -16.56 -9.23
C ASP A 152 -9.90 -15.33 -8.57
N THR A 153 -9.47 -14.95 -7.36
CA THR A 153 -10.06 -13.85 -6.58
C THR A 153 -9.13 -12.65 -6.43
N GLU A 154 -7.82 -12.82 -6.62
CA GLU A 154 -6.81 -11.76 -6.42
C GLU A 154 -5.95 -11.51 -7.67
N ALA A 155 -6.31 -12.07 -8.84
CA ALA A 155 -5.59 -11.87 -10.09
C ALA A 155 -5.39 -10.38 -10.41
N ALA A 156 -6.42 -9.57 -10.17
CA ALA A 156 -6.39 -8.15 -10.44
C ALA A 156 -5.25 -7.41 -9.74
N ALA A 157 -4.83 -7.88 -8.56
CA ALA A 157 -3.78 -7.26 -7.75
C ALA A 157 -2.40 -7.28 -8.45
N ALA A 158 -2.15 -8.22 -9.37
CA ALA A 158 -0.94 -8.28 -10.17
C ALA A 158 -0.77 -7.08 -11.11
N ARG A 159 -1.83 -6.29 -11.34
CA ARG A 159 -1.75 -5.02 -12.08
C ARG A 159 -0.63 -4.13 -11.56
N PHE A 160 -0.37 -4.10 -10.24
CA PHE A 160 0.71 -3.31 -9.65
C PHE A 160 2.07 -3.59 -10.32
N TYR A 161 2.39 -4.86 -10.55
CA TYR A 161 3.63 -5.26 -11.23
C TYR A 161 3.56 -5.05 -12.74
N LEU A 162 2.44 -5.42 -13.35
CA LEU A 162 2.32 -5.49 -14.81
C LEU A 162 2.27 -4.10 -15.48
N VAL A 163 1.66 -3.09 -14.86
CA VAL A 163 1.69 -1.70 -15.39
C VAL A 163 3.07 -1.05 -15.30
N ARG A 164 4.01 -1.71 -14.62
CA ARG A 164 5.42 -1.36 -14.51
C ARG A 164 6.29 -2.24 -15.39
N ASP A 165 5.69 -2.97 -16.33
CA ASP A 165 6.33 -3.92 -17.24
C ASP A 165 7.16 -5.01 -16.55
N VAL A 166 6.93 -5.22 -15.24
CA VAL A 166 7.78 -6.06 -14.40
C VAL A 166 9.26 -5.60 -14.43
N GLU A 167 9.50 -4.30 -14.63
CA GLU A 167 10.84 -3.71 -14.70
C GLU A 167 11.40 -3.51 -13.28
N PRO A 168 12.50 -4.19 -12.91
CA PRO A 168 12.96 -4.22 -11.51
C PRO A 168 13.36 -2.87 -10.91
N HIS A 169 13.95 -1.95 -11.67
CA HIS A 169 14.35 -0.63 -11.14
C HIS A 169 13.15 0.26 -10.83
N LEU A 170 12.17 0.29 -11.74
CA LEU A 170 10.90 0.98 -11.58
C LEU A 170 10.12 0.41 -10.39
N LEU A 171 10.08 -0.92 -10.27
CA LEU A 171 9.47 -1.60 -9.14
C LEU A 171 10.16 -1.25 -7.82
N ALA A 172 11.48 -1.35 -7.74
CA ALA A 172 12.24 -1.03 -6.53
C ALA A 172 11.97 0.41 -6.06
N ARG A 173 12.01 1.36 -7.00
CA ARG A 173 11.72 2.77 -6.73
C ARG A 173 10.29 2.96 -6.23
N ASP A 174 9.30 2.43 -6.94
CA ASP A 174 7.90 2.64 -6.60
C ASP A 174 7.49 1.90 -5.31
N ILE A 175 8.11 0.75 -5.01
CA ILE A 175 7.93 0.08 -3.72
C ILE A 175 8.44 0.97 -2.58
N GLY A 176 9.63 1.56 -2.72
CA GLY A 176 10.18 2.53 -1.79
C GLY A 176 9.24 3.72 -1.58
N ARG A 177 8.82 4.38 -2.67
CA ARG A 177 7.97 5.58 -2.63
C ARG A 177 6.57 5.30 -2.11
N LEU A 178 5.88 4.30 -2.66
CA LEU A 178 4.45 4.08 -2.45
C LEU A 178 4.15 3.32 -1.18
N PHE A 179 5.05 2.45 -0.71
CA PHE A 179 4.81 1.67 0.50
C PHE A 179 5.63 2.15 1.69
N LEU A 180 6.85 2.65 1.49
CA LEU A 180 7.75 3.04 2.60
C LEU A 180 7.88 4.56 2.77
N GLY A 181 7.36 5.35 1.83
CA GLY A 181 7.46 6.80 1.85
C GLY A 181 8.89 7.30 1.60
N ARG A 182 9.70 6.53 0.87
CA ARG A 182 11.11 6.86 0.59
C ARG A 182 11.40 6.84 -0.90
N ASP A 183 11.72 7.99 -1.46
CA ASP A 183 12.28 8.08 -2.81
C ASP A 183 13.78 7.79 -2.78
N LEU A 184 14.13 6.55 -3.11
CA LEU A 184 15.49 6.05 -3.15
C LEU A 184 16.13 6.21 -4.55
N GLN A 185 15.59 7.06 -5.43
CA GLN A 185 16.10 7.18 -6.80
C GLN A 185 17.59 7.56 -6.86
N CYS A 186 18.06 8.51 -6.02
CA CYS A 186 19.50 8.83 -5.96
C CYS A 186 20.34 7.62 -5.50
N ALA A 187 19.79 6.85 -4.55
CA ALA A 187 20.36 5.60 -4.05
C ALA A 187 20.52 4.50 -5.11
N GLN A 188 20.01 4.67 -6.33
CA GLN A 188 20.32 3.75 -7.41
C GLN A 188 21.81 3.77 -7.80
N CYS A 189 22.43 4.95 -7.81
CA CYS A 189 23.81 5.11 -8.30
C CYS A 189 24.84 5.31 -7.18
N HIS A 190 24.44 5.87 -6.05
CA HIS A 190 25.30 6.16 -4.90
C HIS A 190 24.42 6.41 -3.67
N ASP A 191 24.96 6.30 -2.45
CA ASP A 191 24.23 6.76 -1.25
C ASP A 191 23.71 8.20 -1.44
N ASP A 192 22.50 8.51 -0.97
CA ASP A 192 21.92 9.83 -1.17
C ASP A 192 22.81 10.91 -0.54
N PRO A 193 23.17 11.98 -1.28
CA PRO A 193 24.12 12.99 -0.82
C PRO A 193 23.54 13.93 0.23
N ARG A 194 22.21 13.94 0.41
CA ARG A 194 21.49 14.83 1.32
C ARG A 194 20.88 14.08 2.49
N ILE A 195 20.38 12.87 2.26
CA ILE A 195 19.69 12.05 3.26
C ILE A 195 20.59 10.87 3.65
N LYS A 196 21.25 10.95 4.79
CA LYS A 196 22.30 9.98 5.20
C LYS A 196 21.78 8.56 5.39
N THR A 197 20.48 8.43 5.61
CA THR A 197 19.79 7.15 5.82
C THR A 197 19.32 6.49 4.54
N TYR A 198 19.46 7.12 3.38
CA TYR A 198 19.10 6.55 2.08
C TYR A 198 20.34 5.97 1.42
N ARG A 199 20.56 4.67 1.60
CA ARG A 199 21.77 3.98 1.14
C ARG A 199 21.53 3.22 -0.16
N GLN A 200 22.55 3.13 -1.00
CA GLN A 200 22.55 2.34 -2.22
C GLN A 200 22.27 0.87 -1.93
N ALA A 201 22.79 0.35 -0.81
CA ALA A 201 22.48 -1.00 -0.36
C ALA A 201 20.98 -1.20 -0.05
N ASP A 202 20.26 -0.18 0.42
CA ASP A 202 18.81 -0.28 0.68
C ASP A 202 18.02 -0.28 -0.63
N TYR A 203 18.43 0.53 -1.62
CA TYR A 203 17.84 0.52 -2.96
C TYR A 203 18.00 -0.86 -3.62
N TYR A 204 19.23 -1.38 -3.67
CA TYR A 204 19.48 -2.69 -4.28
C TYR A 204 18.92 -3.85 -3.45
N GLY A 205 18.69 -3.64 -2.16
CA GLY A 205 17.90 -4.52 -1.30
C GLY A 205 16.46 -4.68 -1.74
N LEU A 206 15.78 -3.57 -2.02
CA LEU A 206 14.43 -3.57 -2.61
C LEU A 206 14.45 -4.17 -4.02
N TYR A 207 15.41 -3.78 -4.84
CA TYR A 207 15.63 -4.35 -6.17
C TYR A 207 15.77 -5.87 -6.12
N ALA A 208 16.50 -6.42 -5.16
CA ALA A 208 16.73 -7.85 -5.05
C ALA A 208 15.46 -8.67 -4.78
N PHE A 209 14.40 -8.07 -4.21
CA PHE A 209 13.09 -8.72 -4.10
C PHE A 209 12.40 -8.92 -5.45
N VAL A 210 12.64 -8.02 -6.41
CA VAL A 210 11.91 -7.93 -7.68
C VAL A 210 12.76 -8.24 -8.91
N SER A 211 14.08 -8.34 -8.76
CA SER A 211 15.03 -8.57 -9.87
C SER A 211 14.81 -9.88 -10.61
N ARG A 212 14.23 -10.87 -9.93
CA ARG A 212 13.91 -12.18 -10.50
C ARG A 212 12.56 -12.21 -11.21
N LEU A 213 11.75 -11.15 -11.09
CA LEU A 213 10.44 -11.11 -11.72
C LEU A 213 10.55 -10.96 -13.24
N LYS A 214 9.61 -11.60 -13.94
CA LYS A 214 9.44 -11.51 -15.38
C LYS A 214 7.97 -11.50 -15.74
N HIS A 215 7.66 -10.84 -16.84
CA HIS A 215 6.37 -11.00 -17.51
C HIS A 215 6.27 -12.41 -18.12
N PHE A 216 5.11 -13.04 -17.97
CA PHE A 216 4.76 -14.29 -18.63
C PHE A 216 3.42 -14.12 -19.36
N ARG A 217 3.37 -14.53 -20.63
CA ARG A 217 2.17 -14.53 -21.45
C ARG A 217 1.64 -15.96 -21.56
N ASP A 218 0.38 -16.17 -21.17
CA ASP A 218 -0.36 -17.38 -21.50
C ASP A 218 -1.19 -17.11 -22.76
N ASP A 219 -0.71 -17.61 -23.90
CA ASP A 219 -1.37 -17.43 -25.20
C ASP A 219 -2.70 -18.18 -25.31
N LYS A 220 -2.89 -19.28 -24.54
CA LYS A 220 -4.12 -20.06 -24.55
C LYS A 220 -5.23 -19.29 -23.83
N LYS A 221 -4.93 -18.80 -22.63
CA LYS A 221 -5.87 -17.98 -21.83
C LYS A 221 -5.95 -16.54 -22.32
N LYS A 222 -5.00 -16.10 -23.15
CA LYS A 222 -4.79 -14.70 -23.55
C LYS A 222 -4.60 -13.77 -22.35
N LEU A 223 -3.96 -14.26 -21.29
CA LEU A 223 -3.72 -13.52 -20.04
C LEU A 223 -2.23 -13.25 -19.80
N ASN A 224 -1.95 -12.23 -18.98
CA ASN A 224 -0.59 -11.85 -18.58
C ASN A 224 -0.41 -12.10 -17.09
N PHE A 225 0.72 -12.69 -16.74
CA PHE A 225 1.08 -13.08 -15.38
C PHE A 225 2.47 -12.55 -15.02
N VAL A 226 2.78 -12.58 -13.73
CA VAL A 226 4.12 -12.30 -13.21
C VAL A 226 4.75 -13.62 -12.80
N THR A 227 5.82 -14.02 -13.47
CA THR A 227 6.62 -15.19 -13.08
C THR A 227 7.91 -14.75 -12.40
N GLU A 228 8.62 -15.69 -11.80
CA GLU A 228 9.85 -15.45 -11.07
C GLU A 228 10.92 -16.48 -11.45
N LYS A 229 12.14 -16.02 -11.71
CA LYS A 229 13.31 -16.89 -11.84
C LYS A 229 13.68 -17.44 -10.47
N ALA A 230 14.14 -18.68 -10.40
CA ALA A 230 14.55 -19.25 -9.12
C ALA A 230 15.85 -18.64 -8.59
N ASN A 231 16.78 -18.27 -9.48
CA ASN A 231 18.10 -17.75 -9.14
C ASN A 231 18.33 -16.37 -9.78
N GLY A 232 19.33 -15.65 -9.26
CA GLY A 232 19.74 -14.34 -9.74
C GLY A 232 20.33 -13.53 -8.60
N ASP A 233 21.66 -13.39 -8.63
CA ASP A 233 22.41 -12.57 -7.68
C ASP A 233 22.28 -11.09 -8.08
N VAL A 234 22.41 -10.21 -7.09
CA VAL A 234 22.34 -8.77 -7.31
C VAL A 234 23.66 -8.15 -6.87
N SER A 235 24.33 -7.54 -7.84
CA SER A 235 25.48 -6.68 -7.60
C SER A 235 25.19 -5.26 -8.07
N PHE A 236 25.95 -4.32 -7.54
CA PHE A 236 25.87 -2.91 -7.90
C PHE A 236 27.26 -2.27 -7.82
N THR A 237 27.37 -1.10 -8.44
CA THR A 237 28.59 -0.30 -8.41
C THR A 237 28.21 1.13 -8.11
N SER A 238 28.92 1.74 -7.16
CA SER A 238 28.78 3.15 -6.87
C SER A 238 29.32 3.98 -8.03
N ALA A 239 28.49 4.83 -8.62
CA ALA A 239 28.88 5.73 -9.70
C ALA A 239 29.88 6.81 -9.26
N PHE A 240 30.00 7.07 -7.95
CA PHE A 240 30.89 8.10 -7.41
C PHE A 240 32.23 7.54 -6.91
N SER A 241 32.20 6.39 -6.22
CA SER A 241 33.42 5.79 -5.65
C SER A 241 34.00 4.66 -6.49
N GLY A 242 33.23 4.11 -7.44
CA GLY A 242 33.58 2.87 -8.14
C GLY A 242 33.50 1.62 -7.27
N ALA A 243 33.13 1.73 -5.99
CA ALA A 243 33.01 0.60 -5.08
C ALA A 243 31.93 -0.37 -5.55
N MET A 244 32.26 -1.66 -5.59
CA MET A 244 31.34 -2.73 -5.92
C MET A 244 30.70 -3.30 -4.66
N GLY A 245 29.43 -3.68 -4.75
CA GLY A 245 28.70 -4.36 -3.69
C GLY A 245 27.85 -5.49 -4.24
N GLU A 246 27.63 -6.51 -3.42
CA GLU A 246 26.65 -7.56 -3.65
C GLU A 246 25.59 -7.48 -2.55
N THR A 247 24.35 -7.83 -2.90
CA THR A 247 23.26 -7.83 -1.92
C THR A 247 22.25 -8.93 -2.20
N ASN A 248 21.60 -9.34 -1.12
CA ASN A 248 20.36 -10.09 -1.15
C ASN A 248 19.18 -9.18 -0.78
N PRO A 249 17.93 -9.69 -0.81
CA PRO A 249 16.78 -8.90 -0.42
C PRO A 249 16.94 -8.31 0.97
N ARG A 250 16.63 -7.03 1.11
CA ARG A 250 16.55 -6.35 2.41
C ARG A 250 15.56 -5.19 2.31
N LEU A 251 14.87 -4.93 3.41
CA LEU A 251 14.10 -3.70 3.55
C LEU A 251 15.04 -2.57 3.99
N PRO A 252 14.76 -1.31 3.64
CA PRO A 252 15.62 -0.19 4.00
C PRO A 252 15.94 -0.13 5.50
N GLY A 253 17.23 -0.10 5.84
CA GLY A 253 17.74 -0.12 7.22
C GLY A 253 17.66 -1.47 7.95
N GLY A 254 17.19 -2.53 7.29
CA GLY A 254 17.16 -3.90 7.83
C GLY A 254 18.31 -4.77 7.31
N GLU A 255 18.44 -5.98 7.84
CA GLU A 255 19.50 -6.94 7.44
C GLU A 255 19.24 -7.60 6.08
N MET A 256 20.31 -8.09 5.45
CA MET A 256 20.22 -8.95 4.26
C MET A 256 19.54 -10.28 4.60
N ILE A 257 18.66 -10.72 3.70
CA ILE A 257 17.92 -11.95 3.86
C ILE A 257 18.49 -12.98 2.88
N ALA A 258 19.20 -13.98 3.40
CA ALA A 258 19.74 -15.05 2.57
C ALA A 258 18.62 -15.86 1.89
N ASP A 259 18.86 -16.28 0.66
CA ASP A 259 18.03 -17.30 0.03
C ASP A 259 18.21 -18.64 0.76
N PRO A 260 17.15 -19.45 0.89
CA PRO A 260 17.29 -20.79 1.43
C PRO A 260 18.19 -21.64 0.53
N PRO A 261 18.97 -22.58 1.09
CA PRO A 261 19.76 -23.50 0.28
C PRO A 261 18.82 -24.40 -0.53
N VAL A 262 19.05 -24.49 -1.84
CA VAL A 262 18.29 -25.35 -2.74
C VAL A 262 19.25 -26.29 -3.47
N ALA A 263 18.93 -27.59 -3.47
CA ALA A 263 19.71 -28.58 -4.19
C ALA A 263 19.65 -28.35 -5.71
N LYS A 264 20.76 -28.57 -6.40
CA LYS A 264 20.84 -28.43 -7.87
C LYS A 264 19.75 -29.26 -8.55
N GLY A 265 18.98 -28.63 -9.43
CA GLY A 265 17.84 -29.25 -10.13
C GLY A 265 16.52 -29.24 -9.35
N LYS A 266 16.47 -28.67 -8.14
CA LYS A 266 15.27 -28.50 -7.29
C LYS A 266 14.86 -27.04 -7.11
N GLU A 267 15.36 -26.15 -7.97
CA GLU A 267 15.11 -24.70 -7.92
C GLU A 267 13.65 -24.35 -8.27
N TYR A 268 12.96 -25.24 -8.97
CA TYR A 268 11.58 -25.06 -9.40
C TYR A 268 10.66 -26.19 -8.90
N SER A 269 9.50 -25.81 -8.36
CA SER A 269 8.38 -26.74 -8.14
C SER A 269 7.66 -27.03 -9.45
N VAL A 270 7.58 -26.03 -10.33
CA VAL A 270 7.14 -26.15 -11.72
C VAL A 270 8.19 -25.53 -12.62
N LYS A 271 8.81 -26.34 -13.48
CA LYS A 271 9.88 -25.86 -14.37
C LYS A 271 9.29 -24.93 -15.45
N PRO A 272 9.99 -23.83 -15.78
CA PRO A 272 9.57 -22.98 -16.88
C PRO A 272 9.82 -23.69 -18.21
N GLU A 273 8.78 -23.79 -19.03
CA GLU A 273 8.82 -24.36 -20.39
C GLU A 273 7.99 -23.49 -21.34
N LYS A 274 8.03 -23.78 -22.65
CA LYS A 274 7.26 -22.99 -23.63
C LYS A 274 5.76 -23.09 -23.34
N GLY A 275 5.16 -21.97 -22.97
CA GLY A 275 3.73 -21.90 -22.59
C GLY A 275 3.44 -22.41 -21.17
N GLN A 276 4.47 -22.67 -20.35
CA GLN A 276 4.33 -23.04 -18.95
C GLN A 276 5.07 -22.05 -18.06
N MET A 277 4.31 -21.45 -17.14
CA MET A 277 4.87 -20.52 -16.16
C MET A 277 5.76 -21.28 -15.17
N GLY A 278 6.98 -20.79 -14.95
CA GLY A 278 7.85 -21.32 -13.92
C GLY A 278 7.38 -20.89 -12.53
N ILE A 279 7.43 -21.83 -11.58
CA ILE A 279 7.17 -21.58 -10.16
C ILE A 279 8.41 -22.03 -9.39
N PRO A 280 9.19 -21.09 -8.84
CA PRO A 280 10.37 -21.45 -8.05
C PRO A 280 9.94 -22.09 -6.72
N THR A 281 10.80 -22.94 -6.14
CA THR A 281 10.55 -23.52 -4.80
C THR A 281 10.60 -22.49 -3.68
N TYR A 282 11.23 -21.35 -3.95
CA TYR A 282 11.31 -20.19 -3.07
C TYR A 282 11.07 -18.91 -3.87
N SER A 283 10.29 -17.99 -3.31
CA SER A 283 9.91 -16.73 -3.98
C SER A 283 10.33 -15.53 -3.13
N ARG A 284 11.18 -14.67 -3.68
CA ARG A 284 11.51 -13.38 -3.08
C ARG A 284 10.32 -12.44 -3.12
N ARG A 285 9.46 -12.53 -4.15
CA ARG A 285 8.19 -11.79 -4.21
C ARG A 285 7.26 -12.10 -3.04
N LEU A 286 7.04 -13.38 -2.74
CA LEU A 286 6.25 -13.79 -1.56
C LEU A 286 6.92 -13.34 -0.26
N GLN A 287 8.25 -13.41 -0.18
CA GLN A 287 8.98 -12.90 0.97
C GLN A 287 8.75 -11.40 1.18
N LEU A 288 8.74 -10.59 0.11
CA LEU A 288 8.43 -9.17 0.18
C LEU A 288 7.02 -8.94 0.74
N ALA A 289 6.02 -9.65 0.20
CA ALA A 289 4.63 -9.55 0.65
C ALA A 289 4.43 -9.95 2.12
N GLN A 290 5.26 -10.85 2.64
CA GLN A 290 5.23 -11.27 4.03
C GLN A 290 5.94 -10.30 4.98
N ARG A 291 6.94 -9.55 4.49
CA ARG A 291 7.83 -8.73 5.34
C ARG A 291 7.50 -7.24 5.29
N LEU A 292 7.16 -6.70 4.13
CA LEU A 292 6.94 -5.27 3.98
C LEU A 292 5.68 -4.78 4.72
N PRO A 293 4.49 -5.41 4.56
CA PRO A 293 3.23 -4.91 5.12
C PRO A 293 3.06 -5.23 6.61
N ARG A 294 4.02 -4.80 7.44
CA ARG A 294 4.05 -5.08 8.87
C ARG A 294 4.17 -3.80 9.65
N LYS A 295 3.55 -3.75 10.83
CA LYS A 295 3.65 -2.61 11.76
C LYS A 295 5.11 -2.32 12.16
N GLN A 296 5.94 -3.37 12.20
CA GLN A 296 7.36 -3.29 12.54
C GLN A 296 8.22 -2.76 11.39
N THR A 297 7.72 -2.78 10.14
CA THR A 297 8.44 -2.25 8.99
C THR A 297 8.39 -0.73 9.06
N THR A 298 9.55 -0.14 9.39
CA THR A 298 9.70 1.30 9.46
C THR A 298 9.29 1.95 8.14
N GLY A 299 8.46 2.99 8.22
CA GLY A 299 7.93 3.69 7.05
C GLY A 299 6.58 3.17 6.57
N PHE A 300 6.25 1.88 6.70
CA PHE A 300 5.01 1.33 6.12
C PHE A 300 3.74 2.01 6.64
N SER A 301 3.54 1.99 7.96
CA SER A 301 2.37 2.64 8.59
C SER A 301 2.47 4.17 8.55
N ARG A 302 3.68 4.73 8.63
CA ARG A 302 3.88 6.19 8.60
C ARG A 302 3.53 6.78 7.24
N ASN A 303 3.94 6.11 6.17
CA ASN A 303 3.70 6.54 4.80
C ASN A 303 2.21 6.53 4.46
N ILE A 304 1.47 5.46 4.79
CA ILE A 304 0.03 5.47 4.52
C ILE A 304 -0.71 6.51 5.36
N ALA A 305 -0.33 6.71 6.63
CA ALA A 305 -0.89 7.77 7.46
C ALA A 305 -0.63 9.15 6.83
N ASN A 306 0.59 9.39 6.35
CA ASN A 306 0.95 10.63 5.66
C ASN A 306 0.16 10.85 4.36
N ARG A 307 -0.06 9.78 3.58
CA ARG A 307 -0.82 9.82 2.33
C ARG A 307 -2.30 10.06 2.54
N LEU A 308 -2.90 9.41 3.55
CA LEU A 308 -4.29 9.66 3.93
C LEU A 308 -4.45 11.07 4.52
N TRP A 309 -3.49 11.54 5.29
CA TRP A 309 -3.46 12.94 5.74
C TRP A 309 -3.42 13.91 4.56
N ALA A 310 -2.55 13.66 3.58
CA ALA A 310 -2.46 14.47 2.37
C ALA A 310 -3.74 14.43 1.53
N LEU A 311 -4.42 13.28 1.48
CA LEU A 311 -5.71 13.14 0.81
C LEU A 311 -6.76 14.08 1.44
N MET A 312 -6.85 14.11 2.77
CA MET A 312 -7.87 14.90 3.47
C MET A 312 -7.52 16.39 3.59
N LEU A 313 -6.23 16.73 3.68
CA LEU A 313 -5.79 18.10 3.99
C LEU A 313 -5.04 18.78 2.84
N GLY A 314 -4.89 18.10 1.69
CA GLY A 314 -4.20 18.60 0.50
C GLY A 314 -2.68 18.66 0.62
N ARG A 315 -2.10 18.41 1.80
CA ARG A 315 -0.66 18.37 2.05
C ARG A 315 -0.33 17.34 3.13
N GLY A 316 0.69 16.52 2.88
CA GLY A 316 1.17 15.53 3.86
C GLY A 316 1.87 16.18 5.06
N LEU A 317 1.86 15.49 6.19
CA LEU A 317 2.70 15.79 7.36
C LEU A 317 4.17 15.85 6.98
N VAL A 318 4.60 14.90 6.15
CA VAL A 318 5.87 14.94 5.42
C VAL A 318 5.54 15.26 3.97
N HIS A 319 6.17 16.31 3.44
CA HIS A 319 5.94 16.76 2.08
C HIS A 319 7.28 17.19 1.44
N PRO A 320 7.68 16.63 0.27
CA PRO A 320 7.00 15.62 -0.56
C PRO A 320 6.65 14.29 0.15
N LEU A 321 5.63 13.57 -0.35
CA LEU A 321 5.04 12.42 0.37
C LEU A 321 5.99 11.23 0.54
N ASP A 322 7.03 11.17 -0.28
CA ASP A 322 8.06 10.14 -0.38
C ASP A 322 9.41 10.60 0.20
N MET A 323 9.40 11.60 1.09
CA MET A 323 10.60 12.12 1.76
C MET A 323 10.66 11.75 3.25
N HIS A 324 10.27 10.52 3.63
CA HIS A 324 10.33 10.06 5.02
C HIS A 324 11.77 9.73 5.43
N HIS A 325 12.43 10.67 6.09
CA HIS A 325 13.73 10.51 6.72
C HIS A 325 13.75 11.13 8.13
N PRO A 326 14.68 10.71 9.00
CA PRO A 326 14.85 11.32 10.32
C PRO A 326 15.64 12.63 10.31
N ASP A 327 16.41 12.88 9.23
CA ASP A 327 17.22 14.08 9.05
C ASP A 327 16.38 15.35 8.81
#